data_AF-A0A8S3T9K9-F1
#
_entry.id   AF-A0A8S3T9K9-F1
#
_cell.length_a   1.000
_cell.length_b   1.000
_cell.length_c   1.000
_cell.angle_alpha   90.00
_cell.angle_beta   90.00
_cell.angle_gamma   90.00
#
_symmetry.space_group_name_H-M   'P 1'
#
loop_
_entity.id
_entity.type
_entity.pdbx_description
1 polymer ?
#
loop_
_entity_poly.entity_id
_entity_poly.type
_entity_poly.pdbx_seq_one_letter_code
_entity_poly.pdbx_strand_id
1 'polypeptide(L)'
;MVIEHLPPTRSSMDSSGRESHSILWTYEVPTEIRLMTDKRSVELYLKLLESGSEKKRDIRLVVVGKKGAGKTSLIKRLFGEDNTDVTSTNGIEIHKIKCKAMSDDGIWNKLDGNYEETETHARLLKEYEGKLQDKGTTEEPVQSQFAIKDNTPATSFDESKTSGTVYQQPKIMTPLVTTESQVEPPVTSQKPNQSLEQAKKDIETMLQSNVDLHDKEEYATLLLWDFAGDEEFYHTHQTFLSPDAIYLVVTKLNEAGDKEAQDLFQLWMDSIHCYSRLEEDGHRFDVNEKTSDDLDPPIVIVGTWKDALISDVQEIDDACSESILKYTENMSEDELRHIRQEYFISNTEDDPSVFQQIRENILNLARKMKTWNKDYPLKFIQLETRLQEKKKELPIISFQEIQNIASDTPKPLNDEELRFFLEFHHEIRALVYFKDLPSYIILDTQWLSDAFRYIVTAKKFRAISIKNRKKWDELYSRGKLHSEVLEDIFKKKRITCLQHTRTIF
;
A
#
# COMPACT_ATOMS: atom_id res chain seq x y z
N MET A 1 -23.73 -33.31 -2.48
CA MET A 1 -23.24 -33.92 -3.74
C MET A 1 -22.05 -33.12 -4.20
N VAL A 2 -20.99 -33.79 -4.68
CA VAL A 2 -19.78 -33.15 -5.19
C VAL A 2 -20.13 -32.38 -6.47
N ILE A 3 -19.65 -31.14 -6.58
CA ILE A 3 -19.65 -30.41 -7.86
C ILE A 3 -18.21 -30.45 -8.37
N GLU A 4 -17.97 -31.27 -9.37
CA GLU A 4 -16.64 -31.46 -9.97
C GLU A 4 -16.20 -30.21 -10.74
N HIS A 5 -14.90 -29.90 -10.70
CA HIS A 5 -14.31 -28.87 -11.54
C HIS A 5 -14.30 -29.32 -13.01
N LEU A 6 -14.95 -28.56 -13.88
CA LEU A 6 -14.78 -28.67 -15.33
C LEU A 6 -13.65 -27.74 -15.81
N PRO A 7 -12.79 -28.19 -16.73
CA PRO A 7 -11.75 -27.34 -17.31
C PRO A 7 -12.34 -26.28 -18.25
N PRO A 8 -11.64 -25.15 -18.49
CA PRO A 8 -12.15 -24.07 -19.35
C PRO A 8 -12.32 -24.54 -20.79
N THR A 9 -13.56 -24.64 -21.25
CA THR A 9 -13.88 -25.08 -22.61
C THR A 9 -13.76 -23.94 -23.62
N ARG A 10 -12.82 -24.11 -24.55
CA ARG A 10 -12.68 -23.53 -25.91
C ARG A 10 -13.50 -22.28 -26.26
N SER A 11 -12.77 -21.25 -26.70
CA SER A 11 -13.21 -20.05 -27.43
C SER A 11 -14.43 -20.24 -28.35
N SER A 12 -15.47 -19.43 -28.13
CA SER A 12 -16.51 -19.15 -29.13
C SER A 12 -16.10 -17.96 -30.00
N MET A 13 -16.13 -18.14 -31.31
CA MET A 13 -15.92 -17.05 -32.29
C MET A 13 -17.22 -16.28 -32.51
N ASP A 14 -17.13 -14.96 -32.67
CA ASP A 14 -18.24 -14.16 -33.18
C ASP A 14 -18.42 -14.35 -34.70
N SER A 15 -19.52 -13.83 -35.25
CA SER A 15 -19.83 -13.91 -36.69
C SER A 15 -18.96 -12.99 -37.57
N SER A 16 -17.98 -12.28 -37.00
CA SER A 16 -17.01 -11.43 -37.71
C SER A 16 -15.59 -12.02 -37.75
N GLY A 17 -15.36 -13.15 -37.06
CA GLY A 17 -14.05 -13.83 -37.01
C GLY A 17 -13.01 -13.09 -36.17
N ARG A 18 -13.44 -12.20 -35.26
CA ARG A 18 -12.57 -11.63 -34.24
C ARG A 18 -12.77 -12.39 -32.94
N GLU A 19 -11.68 -12.80 -32.31
CA GLU A 19 -11.73 -13.37 -30.98
C GLU A 19 -12.23 -12.30 -29.99
N SER A 20 -13.19 -12.67 -29.15
CA SER A 20 -13.82 -11.81 -28.14
C SER A 20 -12.91 -11.49 -26.94
N HIS A 21 -11.64 -11.16 -27.20
CA HIS A 21 -10.61 -10.94 -26.17
C HIS A 21 -10.93 -9.77 -25.23
N SER A 22 -11.70 -8.76 -25.66
CA SER A 22 -11.90 -7.55 -24.85
C SER A 22 -12.75 -7.73 -23.59
N ILE A 23 -13.44 -8.87 -23.43
CA ILE A 23 -14.44 -9.08 -22.36
C ILE A 23 -13.85 -9.80 -21.13
N LEU A 24 -12.76 -10.57 -21.27
CA LEU A 24 -12.14 -11.26 -20.13
C LEU A 24 -11.25 -10.34 -19.26
N TRP A 25 -10.53 -9.40 -19.87
CA TRP A 25 -9.55 -8.56 -19.15
C TRP A 25 -10.17 -7.67 -18.06
N THR A 26 -11.46 -7.31 -18.17
CA THR A 26 -12.11 -6.35 -17.26
C THR A 26 -12.29 -6.83 -15.83
N TYR A 27 -12.27 -8.16 -15.60
CA TYR A 27 -12.49 -8.78 -14.30
C TYR A 27 -11.24 -9.34 -13.63
N GLU A 28 -10.16 -9.62 -14.37
CA GLU A 28 -8.92 -10.15 -13.80
C GLU A 28 -7.95 -9.06 -13.32
N VAL A 29 -8.05 -7.86 -13.89
CA VAL A 29 -7.13 -6.73 -13.61
C VAL A 29 -7.70 -5.82 -12.52
N PRO A 30 -6.90 -5.45 -11.48
CA PRO A 30 -7.32 -4.53 -10.44
C PRO A 30 -7.81 -3.17 -10.98
N THR A 31 -8.80 -2.59 -10.30
CA THR A 31 -9.46 -1.33 -10.73
C THR A 31 -8.49 -0.15 -10.77
N GLU A 32 -7.50 -0.14 -9.88
CA GLU A 32 -6.39 0.82 -9.83
C GLU A 32 -5.66 0.91 -11.17
N ILE A 33 -5.42 -0.25 -11.81
CA ILE A 33 -4.68 -0.36 -13.08
C ILE A 33 -5.59 -0.06 -14.26
N ARG A 34 -6.86 -0.47 -14.19
CA ARG A 34 -7.88 -0.13 -15.20
C ARG A 34 -8.08 1.38 -15.34
N LEU A 35 -7.92 2.14 -14.26
CA LEU A 35 -8.09 3.60 -14.21
C LEU A 35 -6.77 4.37 -14.37
N MET A 36 -5.64 3.69 -14.57
CA MET A 36 -4.43 4.37 -15.06
C MET A 36 -4.69 4.91 -16.45
N THR A 37 -4.12 6.09 -16.73
CA THR A 37 -4.41 6.89 -17.94
C THR A 37 -4.01 6.24 -19.28
N ASP A 38 -3.38 5.06 -19.28
CA ASP A 38 -2.91 4.38 -20.47
C ASP A 38 -3.23 2.87 -20.49
N LYS A 39 -3.78 2.38 -21.61
CA LYS A 39 -4.08 0.95 -21.82
C LYS A 39 -2.86 0.03 -21.69
N ARG A 40 -1.66 0.57 -21.87
CA ARG A 40 -0.38 -0.14 -21.72
C ARG A 40 -0.11 -0.58 -20.27
N SER A 41 -0.63 0.13 -19.27
CA SER A 41 -0.58 -0.30 -17.86
C SER A 41 -1.29 -1.64 -17.64
N VAL A 42 -2.42 -1.88 -18.32
CA VAL A 42 -3.14 -3.16 -18.31
C VAL A 42 -2.31 -4.26 -18.96
N GLU A 43 -1.79 -4.03 -20.18
CA GLU A 43 -0.95 -4.99 -20.90
C GLU A 43 0.31 -5.39 -20.11
N LEU A 44 0.95 -4.40 -19.46
CA LEU A 44 2.15 -4.59 -18.66
C LEU A 44 1.87 -5.41 -17.39
N TYR A 45 0.72 -5.18 -16.73
CA TYR A 45 0.29 -6.00 -15.59
C TYR A 45 0.11 -7.46 -15.96
N LEU A 46 -0.60 -7.73 -17.05
CA LEU A 46 -0.91 -9.09 -17.52
C LEU A 46 0.37 -9.84 -17.88
N LYS A 47 1.29 -9.19 -18.59
CA LYS A 47 2.63 -9.71 -18.86
C LYS A 47 3.44 -10.01 -17.59
N LEU A 48 3.28 -9.21 -16.53
CA LEU A 48 3.92 -9.49 -15.24
C LEU A 48 3.33 -10.74 -14.56
N LEU A 49 2.03 -11.02 -14.72
CA LEU A 49 1.40 -12.26 -14.23
C LEU A 49 1.90 -13.52 -14.94
N GLU A 50 2.28 -13.45 -16.23
CA GLU A 50 2.90 -14.58 -16.95
C GLU A 50 4.18 -15.09 -16.27
N SER A 51 4.87 -14.21 -15.53
CA SER A 51 6.06 -14.55 -14.75
C SER A 51 5.75 -15.27 -13.42
N GLY A 52 4.47 -15.48 -13.10
CA GLY A 52 3.95 -16.03 -11.86
C GLY A 52 3.12 -14.99 -11.09
N SER A 53 2.08 -15.47 -10.42
CA SER A 53 1.18 -14.69 -9.57
C SER A 53 0.92 -15.41 -8.25
N GLU A 54 0.41 -14.66 -7.27
CA GLU A 54 -0.16 -15.16 -6.01
C GLU A 54 -1.50 -14.47 -5.75
N LYS A 55 -2.42 -15.11 -5.02
CA LYS A 55 -3.72 -14.49 -4.68
C LYS A 55 -3.57 -13.55 -3.47
N LYS A 56 -3.63 -12.23 -3.70
CA LYS A 56 -3.53 -11.23 -2.62
C LYS A 56 -4.89 -11.01 -1.96
N ARG A 57 -4.90 -10.96 -0.62
CA ARG A 57 -6.10 -10.83 0.24
C ARG A 57 -5.82 -9.77 1.29
N ASP A 58 -5.60 -8.56 0.81
CA ASP A 58 -5.29 -7.42 1.64
C ASP A 58 -6.56 -6.59 1.86
N ILE A 59 -6.85 -6.29 3.12
CA ILE A 59 -7.97 -5.46 3.56
C ILE A 59 -7.37 -4.14 4.03
N ARG A 60 -7.90 -3.03 3.53
CA ARG A 60 -7.58 -1.71 4.07
C ARG A 60 -8.78 -1.19 4.85
N LEU A 61 -8.60 -0.95 6.13
CA LEU A 61 -9.63 -0.45 7.04
C LEU A 61 -9.19 0.91 7.58
N VAL A 62 -10.01 1.94 7.36
CA VAL A 62 -9.69 3.31 7.76
C VAL A 62 -10.73 3.80 8.74
N VAL A 63 -10.31 4.22 9.93
CA VAL A 63 -11.20 4.61 11.03
C VAL A 63 -11.16 6.13 11.19
N VAL A 64 -12.28 6.81 10.90
CA VAL A 64 -12.38 8.28 10.86
C VAL A 64 -13.54 8.80 11.73
N GLY A 65 -13.59 10.11 11.98
CA GLY A 65 -14.60 10.77 12.82
C GLY A 65 -14.03 11.76 13.85
N LYS A 66 -14.91 12.48 14.54
CA LYS A 66 -14.59 13.56 15.49
C LYS A 66 -13.63 13.13 16.62
N LYS A 67 -12.91 14.09 17.22
CA LYS A 67 -12.11 13.84 18.43
C LYS A 67 -12.98 13.30 19.57
N GLY A 68 -12.50 12.28 20.27
CA GLY A 68 -13.22 11.68 21.39
C GLY A 68 -14.42 10.81 21.01
N ALA A 69 -14.71 10.61 19.72
CA ALA A 69 -15.76 9.68 19.25
C ALA A 69 -15.44 8.18 19.51
N GLY A 70 -14.37 7.85 20.23
CA GLY A 70 -14.07 6.46 20.62
C GLY A 70 -13.44 5.57 19.55
N LYS A 71 -12.84 6.13 18.48
CA LYS A 71 -12.14 5.38 17.41
C LYS A 71 -11.13 4.37 17.93
N THR A 72 -10.13 4.84 18.69
CA THR A 72 -9.09 4.01 19.30
C THR A 72 -9.66 3.00 20.31
N SER A 73 -10.75 3.36 21.00
CA SER A 73 -11.47 2.45 21.90
C SER A 73 -12.18 1.32 21.15
N LEU A 74 -12.82 1.63 20.02
CA LEU A 74 -13.43 0.65 19.12
C LEU A 74 -12.36 -0.30 18.57
N ILE A 75 -11.25 0.26 18.08
CA ILE A 75 -10.11 -0.51 17.55
C ILE A 75 -9.58 -1.50 18.59
N LYS A 76 -9.39 -1.07 19.84
CA LYS A 76 -9.01 -1.98 20.94
C LYS A 76 -10.02 -3.10 21.16
N ARG A 77 -11.33 -2.80 21.17
CA ARG A 77 -12.37 -3.85 21.32
C ARG A 77 -12.39 -4.83 20.15
N LEU A 78 -12.13 -4.39 18.91
CA LEU A 78 -11.94 -5.29 17.76
C LEU A 78 -10.73 -6.21 17.92
N PHE A 79 -9.68 -5.79 18.63
CA PHE A 79 -8.56 -6.67 19.02
C PHE A 79 -8.82 -7.53 20.26
N GLY A 80 -9.96 -7.37 20.94
CA GLY A 80 -10.18 -7.98 22.25
C GLY A 80 -9.33 -7.39 23.38
N GLU A 81 -8.78 -6.18 23.19
CA GLU A 81 -7.97 -5.46 24.17
C GLU A 81 -8.84 -4.66 25.16
N ASP A 82 -8.29 -4.41 26.36
CA ASP A 82 -8.94 -3.60 27.40
C ASP A 82 -8.93 -2.10 27.10
N ASN A 83 -10.04 -1.45 27.44
CA ASN A 83 -10.30 -0.03 27.18
C ASN A 83 -9.93 0.92 28.34
N THR A 84 -9.17 0.46 29.33
CA THR A 84 -8.81 1.23 30.54
C THR A 84 -7.89 2.42 30.26
N ASP A 85 -6.88 2.23 29.41
CA ASP A 85 -5.85 3.24 29.09
C ASP A 85 -5.92 3.65 27.60
N VAL A 86 -6.91 4.45 27.22
CA VAL A 86 -7.04 4.99 25.85
C VAL A 86 -6.60 6.46 25.81
N THR A 87 -5.44 6.71 25.23
CA THR A 87 -4.96 8.06 24.90
C THR A 87 -5.47 8.51 23.55
N SER A 88 -5.65 9.83 23.34
CA SER A 88 -5.95 10.35 22.00
C SER A 88 -4.79 10.11 21.03
N THR A 89 -5.07 9.46 19.90
CA THR A 89 -4.16 9.28 18.76
C THR A 89 -3.62 10.63 18.28
N ASN A 90 -2.32 10.69 17.99
CA ASN A 90 -1.66 11.91 17.51
C ASN A 90 -1.10 11.65 16.10
N GLY A 91 -1.73 12.22 15.07
CA GLY A 91 -1.45 11.92 13.67
C GLY A 91 -2.23 10.69 13.19
N ILE A 92 -1.59 9.78 12.48
CA ILE A 92 -2.18 8.49 12.09
C ILE A 92 -1.34 7.37 12.72
N GLU A 93 -1.99 6.34 13.24
CA GLU A 93 -1.34 5.09 13.65
C GLU A 93 -1.79 3.95 12.71
N ILE A 94 -0.82 3.26 12.09
CA ILE A 94 -1.06 2.18 11.13
C ILE A 94 -0.69 0.84 11.78
N HIS A 95 -1.63 -0.09 11.83
CA HIS A 95 -1.44 -1.45 12.34
C HIS A 95 -1.56 -2.46 11.20
N LYS A 96 -0.53 -3.31 11.04
CA LYS A 96 -0.57 -4.49 10.16
C LYS A 96 -0.99 -5.71 10.98
N ILE A 97 -1.97 -6.45 10.49
CA ILE A 97 -2.70 -7.48 11.26
C ILE A 97 -2.88 -8.71 10.35
N LYS A 98 -2.76 -9.91 10.92
CA LYS A 98 -3.16 -11.17 10.26
C LYS A 98 -4.45 -11.66 10.89
N CYS A 99 -5.44 -11.93 10.06
CA CYS A 99 -6.75 -12.47 10.43
C CYS A 99 -7.15 -13.57 9.45
N LYS A 100 -8.15 -14.38 9.79
CA LYS A 100 -8.68 -15.37 8.85
C LYS A 100 -9.49 -14.72 7.74
N ALA A 101 -9.35 -15.22 6.52
CA ALA A 101 -9.92 -14.64 5.30
C ALA A 101 -11.41 -14.97 5.10
N MET A 102 -11.88 -16.09 5.65
CA MET A 102 -13.19 -16.66 5.31
C MET A 102 -14.26 -16.52 6.41
N SER A 103 -13.82 -16.35 7.66
CA SER A 103 -14.65 -16.24 8.87
C SER A 103 -13.83 -15.60 9.98
N ASP A 104 -14.44 -14.79 10.83
CA ASP A 104 -13.79 -14.33 12.07
C ASP A 104 -13.68 -15.53 13.03
N ASP A 105 -12.47 -15.88 13.45
CA ASP A 105 -12.22 -16.80 14.58
C ASP A 105 -12.08 -16.05 15.92
N GLY A 106 -12.22 -14.73 15.85
CA GLY A 106 -12.09 -13.79 16.93
C GLY A 106 -10.67 -13.33 17.24
N ILE A 107 -9.67 -13.77 16.46
CA ILE A 107 -8.25 -13.56 16.71
C ILE A 107 -7.65 -12.68 15.61
N TRP A 108 -7.46 -11.40 15.93
CA TRP A 108 -6.81 -10.42 15.05
C TRP A 108 -5.41 -10.12 15.56
N ASN A 109 -4.41 -10.86 15.06
CA ASN A 109 -3.04 -10.77 15.56
C ASN A 109 -2.29 -9.59 14.92
N LYS A 110 -1.82 -8.65 15.74
CA LYS A 110 -0.90 -7.58 15.30
C LYS A 110 0.44 -8.19 14.86
N LEU A 111 1.00 -7.69 13.75
CA LEU A 111 2.25 -8.20 13.19
C LEU A 111 3.43 -7.32 13.57
N ASP A 112 4.27 -7.81 14.48
CA ASP A 112 5.47 -7.13 15.00
C ASP A 112 6.67 -7.15 14.02
N GLY A 113 6.42 -7.29 12.72
CA GLY A 113 7.39 -7.06 11.63
C GLY A 113 8.60 -8.01 11.52
N ASN A 114 8.66 -9.10 12.31
CA ASN A 114 9.88 -9.90 12.47
C ASN A 114 9.80 -11.38 12.02
N TYR A 115 8.63 -11.97 11.75
CA TYR A 115 8.54 -13.45 11.55
C TYR A 115 7.72 -13.97 10.38
N GLU A 116 6.67 -13.29 9.90
CA GLU A 116 5.70 -13.93 8.99
C GLU A 116 5.90 -13.64 7.49
N GLU A 117 6.53 -12.54 7.10
CA GLU A 117 6.76 -12.25 5.67
C GLU A 117 7.67 -13.31 5.02
N THR A 118 8.55 -13.93 5.81
CA THR A 118 9.39 -15.06 5.40
C THR A 118 8.59 -16.30 4.98
N GLU A 119 7.39 -16.49 5.54
CA GLU A 119 6.49 -17.58 5.15
C GLU A 119 5.96 -17.37 3.74
N THR A 120 5.55 -16.15 3.40
CA THR A 120 5.15 -15.77 2.03
C THR A 120 6.30 -15.99 1.05
N HIS A 121 7.55 -15.71 1.43
CA HIS A 121 8.71 -15.91 0.56
C HIS A 121 9.03 -17.38 0.31
N ALA A 122 8.96 -18.20 1.35
CA ALA A 122 9.12 -19.64 1.25
C ALA A 122 8.04 -20.28 0.35
N ARG A 123 6.77 -19.87 0.51
CA ARG A 123 5.63 -20.30 -0.32
C ARG A 123 5.86 -19.97 -1.80
N LEU A 124 6.24 -18.72 -2.11
CA LEU A 124 6.39 -18.22 -3.49
C LEU A 124 7.58 -18.81 -4.25
N LEU A 125 8.74 -18.99 -3.59
CA LEU A 125 9.91 -19.58 -4.22
C LEU A 125 9.66 -21.06 -4.56
N LYS A 126 9.01 -21.80 -3.66
CA LYS A 126 8.69 -23.22 -3.83
C LYS A 126 7.67 -23.47 -4.95
N GLU A 127 6.68 -22.58 -5.13
CA GLU A 127 5.76 -22.64 -6.28
C GLU A 127 6.47 -22.28 -7.61
N TYR A 128 7.43 -21.36 -7.59
CA TYR A 128 8.22 -21.04 -8.77
C TYR A 128 9.14 -22.21 -9.20
N GLU A 129 9.77 -22.90 -8.25
CA GLU A 129 10.57 -24.09 -8.52
C GLU A 129 9.75 -25.22 -9.13
N GLY A 130 8.52 -25.47 -8.62
CA GLY A 130 7.60 -26.44 -9.22
C GLY A 130 7.24 -26.12 -10.68
N LYS A 131 6.89 -24.85 -10.97
CA LYS A 131 6.54 -24.40 -12.33
C LYS A 131 7.73 -24.40 -13.31
N LEU A 132 8.98 -24.40 -12.81
CA LEU A 132 10.18 -24.62 -13.63
C LEU A 132 10.40 -26.11 -13.94
N GLN A 133 10.15 -27.00 -12.97
CA GLN A 133 10.31 -28.44 -13.16
C GLN A 133 9.26 -29.00 -14.14
N ASP A 134 8.00 -28.58 -14.05
CA ASP A 134 6.93 -28.99 -14.99
C ASP A 134 7.18 -28.55 -16.45
N LYS A 135 7.92 -27.45 -16.68
CA LYS A 135 8.32 -27.01 -18.03
C LYS A 135 9.58 -27.72 -18.55
N GLY A 136 10.23 -28.57 -17.75
CA GLY A 136 11.48 -29.25 -18.09
C GLY A 136 11.34 -30.62 -18.76
N THR A 137 10.16 -31.25 -18.72
CA THR A 137 9.97 -32.65 -19.16
C THR A 137 9.03 -32.81 -20.36
N THR A 138 9.45 -32.30 -21.53
CA THR A 138 9.41 -33.06 -22.81
C THR A 138 10.13 -32.27 -23.91
N GLU A 139 11.34 -32.70 -24.27
CA GLU A 139 11.77 -33.04 -25.64
C GLU A 139 13.28 -33.36 -25.62
N GLU A 140 13.63 -34.65 -25.66
CA GLU A 140 15.02 -35.06 -25.90
C GLU A 140 15.37 -34.86 -27.39
N PRO A 141 16.42 -34.09 -27.74
CA PRO A 141 17.00 -34.15 -29.07
C PRO A 141 17.82 -35.43 -29.19
N VAL A 142 17.34 -36.37 -30.02
CA VAL A 142 18.04 -37.63 -30.33
C VAL A 142 19.48 -37.37 -30.76
N GLN A 143 20.42 -38.06 -30.11
CA GLN A 143 21.84 -38.01 -30.47
C GLN A 143 22.07 -38.44 -31.92
N SER A 144 22.77 -37.62 -32.70
CA SER A 144 23.51 -38.09 -33.87
C SER A 144 25.00 -37.81 -33.67
N GLN A 145 25.78 -38.88 -33.62
CA GLN A 145 27.22 -38.84 -33.41
C GLN A 145 27.92 -38.53 -34.74
N PHE A 146 28.75 -37.49 -34.79
CA PHE A 146 29.97 -37.50 -35.61
C PHE A 146 31.03 -36.60 -34.96
N ALA A 147 32.16 -37.19 -34.60
CA ALA A 147 33.38 -36.47 -34.24
C ALA A 147 34.37 -36.55 -35.41
N ILE A 148 35.11 -35.47 -35.68
CA ILE A 148 36.53 -35.45 -36.11
C ILE A 148 37.04 -33.99 -36.21
N LYS A 149 37.97 -33.68 -35.29
CA LYS A 149 39.20 -32.83 -35.35
C LYS A 149 39.32 -31.61 -36.30
N ASP A 150 39.68 -30.49 -35.67
CA ASP A 150 40.81 -29.58 -35.95
C ASP A 150 41.33 -29.37 -37.39
N ASN A 151 41.17 -28.15 -37.92
CA ASN A 151 42.26 -27.16 -38.01
C ASN A 151 41.88 -25.89 -38.81
N THR A 152 42.39 -24.73 -38.37
CA THR A 152 42.59 -23.53 -39.21
C THR A 152 43.93 -23.67 -39.98
N PRO A 153 44.17 -23.01 -41.14
CA PRO A 153 44.24 -21.54 -41.21
C PRO A 153 43.78 -20.83 -42.51
N ALA A 154 43.47 -19.54 -42.35
CA ALA A 154 43.54 -18.39 -43.27
C ALA A 154 43.54 -18.56 -44.81
N THR A 155 42.70 -17.74 -45.47
CA THR A 155 43.07 -17.00 -46.71
C THR A 155 42.20 -15.75 -46.87
N SER A 156 42.71 -14.76 -47.61
CA SER A 156 42.23 -13.36 -47.72
C SER A 156 41.41 -13.06 -48.99
N PHE A 157 40.54 -12.04 -48.96
CA PHE A 157 40.19 -11.03 -50.01
C PHE A 157 39.14 -10.06 -49.38
N ASP A 158 39.35 -8.74 -49.25
CA ASP A 158 39.14 -7.64 -50.23
C ASP A 158 37.78 -7.68 -50.96
N GLU A 159 37.01 -6.60 -51.19
CA GLU A 159 37.18 -5.13 -51.05
C GLU A 159 35.74 -4.53 -50.96
N SER A 160 35.37 -3.43 -50.26
CA SER A 160 35.56 -2.03 -50.70
C SER A 160 34.58 -1.04 -50.01
N LYS A 161 35.05 0.21 -49.77
CA LYS A 161 34.38 1.55 -49.89
C LYS A 161 32.99 1.78 -49.23
N THR A 162 32.70 2.89 -48.52
CA THR A 162 33.05 4.31 -48.78
C THR A 162 32.91 5.22 -47.54
N SER A 163 33.52 6.42 -47.63
CA SER A 163 33.44 7.68 -46.85
C SER A 163 32.17 7.97 -46.00
N GLY A 164 32.19 8.78 -44.93
CA GLY A 164 33.26 9.59 -44.33
C GLY A 164 32.94 11.10 -44.26
N THR A 165 32.71 11.64 -43.05
CA THR A 165 32.85 13.10 -42.76
C THR A 165 33.27 13.34 -41.31
N VAL A 166 34.08 14.38 -41.11
CA VAL A 166 34.75 14.78 -39.85
C VAL A 166 34.20 16.14 -39.38
N TYR A 167 34.39 16.49 -38.10
CA TYR A 167 34.73 17.82 -37.51
C TYR A 167 34.22 17.83 -36.05
N GLN A 168 35.02 17.61 -35.01
CA GLN A 168 36.19 18.31 -34.44
C GLN A 168 35.84 19.02 -33.11
N GLN A 169 36.63 18.74 -32.07
CA GLN A 169 36.62 19.43 -30.77
C GLN A 169 37.36 20.78 -30.84
N PRO A 170 37.18 21.67 -29.84
CA PRO A 170 38.21 22.62 -29.44
C PRO A 170 38.89 22.28 -28.09
N LYS A 171 40.13 22.75 -27.98
CA LYS A 171 41.14 22.53 -26.93
C LYS A 171 42.16 23.69 -27.02
N ILE A 172 42.89 24.13 -25.98
CA ILE A 172 43.01 23.76 -24.56
C ILE A 172 43.23 25.08 -23.78
N MET A 173 42.90 25.19 -22.47
CA MET A 173 43.71 26.05 -21.59
C MET A 173 43.72 25.58 -20.12
N THR A 174 44.91 25.17 -19.65
CA THR A 174 45.27 24.97 -18.24
C THR A 174 45.88 26.24 -17.65
N PRO A 175 45.95 26.34 -16.31
CA PRO A 175 47.27 26.64 -15.75
C PRO A 175 47.65 25.81 -14.51
N LEU A 176 48.90 25.36 -14.57
CA LEU A 176 49.91 25.23 -13.51
C LEU A 176 49.64 24.41 -12.23
N VAL A 177 50.53 23.44 -12.03
CA VAL A 177 50.76 22.68 -10.79
C VAL A 177 51.57 23.51 -9.79
N THR A 178 51.21 23.42 -8.50
CA THR A 178 52.18 23.51 -7.40
C THR A 178 52.03 22.29 -6.49
N THR A 179 53.16 21.79 -6.01
CA THR A 179 53.34 20.46 -5.43
C THR A 179 53.00 20.34 -3.94
N GLU A 180 52.63 19.12 -3.55
CA GLU A 180 52.91 18.46 -2.26
C GLU A 180 52.38 19.08 -0.95
N SER A 181 51.44 18.36 -0.34
CA SER A 181 51.77 17.65 0.91
C SER A 181 51.00 16.33 0.96
N GLN A 182 51.70 15.22 1.17
CA GLN A 182 51.07 13.92 1.36
C GLN A 182 50.43 13.83 2.75
N VAL A 183 49.18 13.40 2.81
CA VAL A 183 48.61 12.69 3.96
C VAL A 183 47.80 11.52 3.38
N GLU A 184 48.09 10.31 3.84
CA GLU A 184 47.47 9.09 3.33
C GLU A 184 45.95 9.09 3.60
N PRO A 185 45.11 8.60 2.66
CA PRO A 185 43.69 8.43 2.93
C PRO A 185 43.50 7.32 3.99
N PRO A 186 42.72 7.55 5.06
CA PRO A 186 42.46 6.50 6.04
C PRO A 186 41.68 5.36 5.39
N VAL A 187 42.15 4.14 5.61
CA VAL A 187 41.56 2.91 5.06
C VAL A 187 40.09 2.80 5.44
N THR A 188 39.19 2.95 4.45
CA THR A 188 37.77 2.68 4.61
C THR A 188 37.57 1.17 4.77
N SER A 189 37.60 0.69 6.01
CA SER A 189 37.21 -0.68 6.35
C SER A 189 35.71 -0.85 6.16
N GLN A 190 35.29 -1.14 4.93
CA GLN A 190 33.94 -1.59 4.62
C GLN A 190 33.67 -2.87 5.41
N LYS A 191 32.78 -2.80 6.40
CA LYS A 191 32.12 -4.01 6.92
C LYS A 191 31.04 -4.40 5.90
N PRO A 192 30.98 -5.66 5.43
CA PRO A 192 29.89 -6.11 4.56
C PRO A 192 28.53 -5.95 5.23
N ASN A 193 27.48 -5.72 4.44
CA ASN A 193 26.08 -5.63 4.92
C ASN A 193 25.65 -6.96 5.55
N GLN A 194 25.73 -7.04 6.89
CA GLN A 194 25.27 -8.20 7.63
C GLN A 194 23.74 -8.39 7.52
N SER A 195 22.96 -7.31 7.30
CA SER A 195 21.52 -7.37 7.06
C SER A 195 21.16 -8.13 5.76
N LEU A 196 21.80 -7.77 4.65
CA LEU A 196 21.49 -8.32 3.33
C LEU A 196 21.91 -9.80 3.19
N GLU A 197 23.06 -10.18 3.77
CA GLU A 197 23.52 -11.57 3.78
C GLU A 197 22.76 -12.45 4.78
N GLN A 198 22.25 -11.87 5.88
CA GLN A 198 21.35 -12.59 6.79
C GLN A 198 20.02 -12.88 6.08
N ALA A 199 19.42 -11.90 5.40
CA ALA A 199 18.19 -12.12 4.63
C ALA A 199 18.35 -13.20 3.53
N LYS A 200 19.50 -13.25 2.84
CA LYS A 200 19.82 -14.36 1.90
C LYS A 200 19.86 -15.72 2.61
N LYS A 201 20.55 -15.81 3.75
CA LYS A 201 20.65 -17.05 4.54
C LYS A 201 19.32 -17.49 5.12
N ASP A 202 18.48 -16.56 5.55
CA ASP A 202 17.16 -16.86 6.08
C ASP A 202 16.27 -17.43 4.96
N ILE A 203 16.34 -16.85 3.75
CA ILE A 203 15.70 -17.41 2.54
C ILE A 203 16.24 -18.82 2.22
N GLU A 204 17.57 -19.02 2.18
CA GLU A 204 18.18 -20.35 1.91
C GLU A 204 17.82 -21.39 2.97
N THR A 205 17.71 -21.00 4.24
CA THR A 205 17.32 -21.88 5.34
C THR A 205 15.82 -22.22 5.29
N MET A 206 14.98 -21.26 4.88
CA MET A 206 13.54 -21.47 4.71
C MET A 206 13.19 -22.30 3.47
N LEU A 207 13.98 -22.24 2.39
CA LEU A 207 13.87 -23.15 1.23
C LEU A 207 14.03 -24.63 1.63
N GLN A 208 14.76 -24.90 2.70
CA GLN A 208 14.96 -26.25 3.25
C GLN A 208 13.89 -26.67 4.28
N SER A 209 12.89 -25.81 4.55
CA SER A 209 11.87 -26.04 5.57
C SER A 209 10.61 -26.71 5.01
N ASN A 210 10.08 -27.67 5.77
CA ASN A 210 8.83 -28.38 5.46
C ASN A 210 7.60 -27.59 5.95
N VAL A 211 7.48 -26.31 5.59
CA VAL A 211 6.23 -25.56 5.80
C VAL A 211 5.13 -26.24 4.98
N ASP A 212 4.02 -26.56 5.65
CA ASP A 212 2.85 -27.15 5.01
C ASP A 212 2.17 -26.09 4.14
N LEU A 213 1.96 -26.43 2.86
CA LEU A 213 1.43 -25.53 1.85
C LEU A 213 -0.09 -25.68 1.68
N HIS A 214 -0.78 -26.46 2.53
CA HIS A 214 -2.21 -26.67 2.36
C HIS A 214 -3.08 -25.46 2.78
N ASP A 215 -2.61 -24.63 3.71
CA ASP A 215 -3.32 -23.43 4.19
C ASP A 215 -3.06 -22.19 3.30
N LYS A 216 -3.21 -22.35 1.98
CA LYS A 216 -3.11 -21.25 1.00
C LYS A 216 -4.24 -20.23 1.10
N GLU A 217 -5.38 -20.62 1.68
CA GLU A 217 -6.60 -19.83 1.65
C GLU A 217 -7.13 -19.42 3.04
N GLU A 218 -6.38 -19.68 4.12
CA GLU A 218 -6.90 -19.43 5.47
C GLU A 218 -6.78 -17.95 5.90
N TYR A 219 -5.75 -17.21 5.48
CA TYR A 219 -5.40 -15.89 6.03
C TYR A 219 -5.54 -14.72 5.06
N ALA A 220 -5.74 -13.54 5.64
CA ALA A 220 -5.76 -12.22 4.99
C ALA A 220 -4.90 -11.22 5.79
N THR A 221 -4.39 -10.20 5.12
CA THR A 221 -3.63 -9.11 5.75
C THR A 221 -4.55 -7.91 5.91
N LEU A 222 -4.79 -7.47 7.15
CA LEU A 222 -5.54 -6.25 7.44
C LEU A 222 -4.57 -5.10 7.77
N LEU A 223 -4.66 -4.02 7.00
CA LEU A 223 -3.99 -2.74 7.25
C LEU A 223 -5.03 -1.78 7.85
N LEU A 224 -5.01 -1.65 9.18
CA LEU A 224 -5.88 -0.76 9.93
C LEU A 224 -5.20 0.60 10.13
N TRP A 225 -5.91 1.69 9.80
CA TRP A 225 -5.44 3.06 9.97
C TRP A 225 -6.33 3.80 10.99
N ASP A 226 -5.79 4.13 12.17
CA ASP A 226 -6.46 5.02 13.15
C ASP A 226 -6.09 6.48 12.86
N PHE A 227 -7.06 7.27 12.39
CA PHE A 227 -6.85 8.69 12.09
C PHE A 227 -7.11 9.53 13.35
N ALA A 228 -6.24 10.49 13.68
CA ALA A 228 -6.51 11.42 14.78
C ALA A 228 -7.77 12.25 14.50
N GLY A 229 -8.61 12.40 15.52
CA GLY A 229 -9.82 13.22 15.44
C GLY A 229 -9.58 14.74 15.57
N ASP A 230 -8.34 15.20 15.74
CA ASP A 230 -7.99 16.63 15.78
C ASP A 230 -8.03 17.23 14.36
N GLU A 231 -8.84 18.28 14.18
CA GLU A 231 -9.02 19.00 12.90
C GLU A 231 -7.71 19.47 12.26
N GLU A 232 -6.70 19.81 13.10
CA GLU A 232 -5.36 20.22 12.65
C GLU A 232 -4.75 19.25 11.61
N PHE A 233 -5.12 17.97 11.65
CA PHE A 233 -4.61 16.93 10.75
C PHE A 233 -5.50 16.64 9.53
N TYR A 234 -6.75 17.12 9.48
CA TYR A 234 -7.74 16.65 8.49
C TYR A 234 -7.31 16.92 7.04
N HIS A 235 -6.65 18.05 6.77
CA HIS A 235 -6.06 18.32 5.46
C HIS A 235 -4.93 17.37 5.07
N THR A 236 -4.19 16.83 6.05
CA THR A 236 -3.11 15.83 5.81
C THR A 236 -3.65 14.41 5.71
N HIS A 237 -4.81 14.13 6.30
CA HIS A 237 -5.48 12.83 6.19
C HIS A 237 -5.93 12.51 4.75
N GLN A 238 -6.31 13.53 3.97
CA GLN A 238 -6.69 13.39 2.54
C GLN A 238 -5.63 12.65 1.71
N THR A 239 -4.34 12.90 1.97
CA THR A 239 -3.23 12.23 1.26
C THR A 239 -3.25 10.70 1.39
N PHE A 240 -3.92 10.17 2.42
CA PHE A 240 -3.98 8.75 2.71
C PHE A 240 -5.32 8.10 2.35
N LEU A 241 -6.35 8.86 1.98
CA LEU A 241 -7.62 8.31 1.53
C LEU A 241 -7.46 7.56 0.18
N SER A 242 -8.35 6.59 -0.06
CA SER A 242 -8.37 5.73 -1.25
C SER A 242 -9.76 5.11 -1.49
N PRO A 243 -10.17 4.89 -2.75
CA PRO A 243 -11.33 4.07 -3.09
C PRO A 243 -11.22 2.60 -2.64
N ASP A 244 -10.01 2.06 -2.58
CA ASP A 244 -9.80 0.63 -2.29
C ASP A 244 -9.64 0.41 -0.77
N ALA A 245 -10.64 0.84 -0.01
CA ALA A 245 -10.69 0.74 1.45
C ALA A 245 -12.12 0.60 1.98
N ILE A 246 -12.24 -0.03 3.15
CA ILE A 246 -13.45 -0.03 3.99
C ILE A 246 -13.29 1.09 5.02
N TYR A 247 -14.31 1.95 5.15
CA TYR A 247 -14.29 3.05 6.12
C TYR A 247 -15.19 2.75 7.32
N LEU A 248 -14.66 2.92 8.52
CA LEU A 248 -15.46 3.02 9.74
C LEU A 248 -15.60 4.51 10.09
N VAL A 249 -16.80 5.06 9.89
CA VAL A 249 -17.12 6.44 10.27
C VAL A 249 -17.71 6.39 11.68
N VAL A 250 -16.89 6.78 12.66
CA VAL A 250 -17.23 6.66 14.08
C VAL A 250 -17.74 7.98 14.60
N THR A 251 -18.98 7.97 15.09
CA THR A 251 -19.67 9.15 15.64
C THR A 251 -20.18 8.88 17.05
N LYS A 252 -20.55 9.92 17.80
CA LYS A 252 -21.24 9.77 19.09
C LYS A 252 -22.73 9.99 18.89
N LEU A 253 -23.54 9.06 19.39
CA LEU A 253 -24.99 9.15 19.28
C LEU A 253 -25.55 10.34 20.08
N ASN A 254 -25.01 10.57 21.29
CA ASN A 254 -25.42 11.69 22.14
C ASN A 254 -24.98 13.09 21.67
N GLU A 255 -24.15 13.20 20.63
CA GLU A 255 -23.80 14.47 19.97
C GLU A 255 -24.58 14.71 18.65
N ALA A 256 -25.57 13.88 18.31
CA ALA A 256 -26.29 13.98 17.02
C ALA A 256 -27.07 15.28 16.79
N GLY A 257 -27.30 16.09 17.83
CA GLY A 257 -27.87 17.44 17.73
C GLY A 257 -26.82 18.57 17.75
N ASP A 258 -25.53 18.26 17.87
CA ASP A 258 -24.44 19.22 17.79
C ASP A 258 -24.08 19.46 16.32
N LYS A 259 -24.26 20.70 15.86
CA LYS A 259 -23.93 21.11 14.49
C LYS A 259 -22.45 20.90 14.17
N GLU A 260 -21.53 21.06 15.11
CA GLU A 260 -20.10 20.79 14.87
C GLU A 260 -19.88 19.29 14.61
N ALA A 261 -20.58 18.40 15.32
CA ALA A 261 -20.52 16.96 15.07
C ALA A 261 -21.11 16.60 13.69
N GLN A 262 -22.23 17.22 13.29
CA GLN A 262 -22.85 17.03 11.98
C GLN A 262 -21.97 17.54 10.83
N ASP A 263 -21.48 18.77 10.91
CA ASP A 263 -20.63 19.39 9.89
C ASP A 263 -19.31 18.58 9.71
N LEU A 264 -18.74 18.03 10.79
CA LEU A 264 -17.57 17.15 10.73
C LEU A 264 -17.88 15.72 10.24
N PHE A 265 -19.09 15.20 10.48
CA PHE A 265 -19.52 13.93 9.90
C PHE A 265 -19.67 14.07 8.38
N GLN A 266 -20.38 15.11 7.92
CA GLN A 266 -20.54 15.44 6.50
C GLN A 266 -19.19 15.60 5.80
N LEU A 267 -18.24 16.32 6.42
CA LEU A 267 -16.88 16.47 5.88
C LEU A 267 -16.18 15.12 5.60
N TRP A 268 -16.38 14.11 6.46
CA TRP A 268 -15.82 12.77 6.20
C TRP A 268 -16.56 12.05 5.08
N MET A 269 -17.89 12.16 4.99
CA MET A 269 -18.68 11.57 3.91
C MET A 269 -18.31 12.20 2.55
N ASP A 270 -18.29 13.54 2.45
CA ASP A 270 -17.81 14.29 1.29
C ASP A 270 -16.41 13.84 0.87
N SER A 271 -15.49 13.75 1.84
CA SER A 271 -14.09 13.37 1.59
C SER A 271 -13.99 11.96 1.02
N ILE A 272 -14.71 11.00 1.59
CA ILE A 272 -14.71 9.61 1.13
C ILE A 272 -15.37 9.49 -0.25
N HIS A 273 -16.50 10.18 -0.46
CA HIS A 273 -17.21 10.21 -1.73
C HIS A 273 -16.39 10.84 -2.86
N CYS A 274 -15.55 11.84 -2.58
CA CYS A 274 -14.59 12.41 -3.55
C CYS A 274 -13.56 11.38 -4.09
N TYR A 275 -13.34 10.26 -3.38
CA TYR A 275 -12.53 9.15 -3.87
C TYR A 275 -13.35 8.04 -4.54
N SER A 276 -14.68 8.17 -4.64
CA SER A 276 -15.54 7.20 -5.33
C SER A 276 -15.13 7.06 -6.80
N ARG A 277 -14.92 5.80 -7.21
CA ARG A 277 -14.62 5.47 -8.61
C ARG A 277 -15.92 5.15 -9.34
N LEU A 278 -16.59 6.19 -9.83
CA LEU A 278 -17.62 6.03 -10.84
C LEU A 278 -16.98 5.45 -12.11
N GLU A 279 -17.38 4.24 -12.51
CA GLU A 279 -16.98 3.68 -13.81
C GLU A 279 -17.76 4.40 -14.91
N GLU A 280 -17.26 5.56 -15.37
CA GLU A 280 -17.88 6.37 -16.44
C GLU A 280 -17.79 5.73 -17.84
N ASP A 281 -17.04 4.64 -18.01
CA ASP A 281 -16.99 3.91 -19.27
C ASP A 281 -18.35 3.24 -19.55
N GLY A 282 -19.07 3.79 -20.53
CA GLY A 282 -20.43 3.39 -20.98
C GLY A 282 -20.55 1.98 -21.60
N HIS A 283 -19.73 1.04 -21.14
CA HIS A 283 -19.81 -0.39 -21.41
C HIS A 283 -20.69 -1.09 -20.37
N ARG A 284 -21.98 -0.71 -20.36
CA ARG A 284 -23.08 -1.57 -19.87
C ARG A 284 -23.14 -2.84 -20.71
N PHE A 285 -22.25 -3.80 -20.42
CA PHE A 285 -22.26 -5.13 -21.03
C PHE A 285 -22.92 -6.20 -20.16
N ASP A 286 -23.37 -5.84 -18.95
CA ASP A 286 -24.35 -6.66 -18.24
C ASP A 286 -25.77 -6.10 -18.40
N VAL A 287 -26.65 -6.96 -18.89
CA VAL A 287 -28.10 -6.70 -19.07
C VAL A 287 -28.90 -7.51 -18.03
N ASN A 288 -28.24 -8.33 -17.21
CA ASN A 288 -28.87 -9.26 -16.27
C ASN A 288 -28.37 -9.15 -14.82
N GLU A 289 -27.19 -8.58 -14.53
CA GLU A 289 -26.90 -8.11 -13.18
C GLU A 289 -27.73 -6.86 -12.90
N LYS A 290 -28.57 -6.95 -11.86
CA LYS A 290 -29.16 -5.78 -11.23
C LYS A 290 -27.99 -4.89 -10.79
N THR A 291 -27.99 -3.64 -11.23
CA THR A 291 -27.12 -2.60 -10.68
C THR A 291 -27.15 -2.70 -9.16
N SER A 292 -26.02 -2.95 -8.53
CA SER A 292 -25.93 -2.76 -7.09
C SER A 292 -26.16 -1.28 -6.81
N ASP A 293 -27.16 -0.97 -5.99
CA ASP A 293 -27.37 0.43 -5.58
C ASP A 293 -26.14 0.93 -4.80
N ASP A 294 -25.33 0.05 -4.22
CA ASP A 294 -24.05 0.32 -3.58
C ASP A 294 -22.98 1.02 -4.47
N LEU A 295 -22.28 2.03 -3.92
CA LEU A 295 -21.08 2.70 -4.47
C LEU A 295 -19.83 2.44 -3.62
N ASP A 296 -18.70 2.12 -4.25
CA ASP A 296 -17.40 1.99 -3.56
C ASP A 296 -16.71 3.36 -3.38
N PRO A 297 -16.00 3.61 -2.26
CA PRO A 297 -15.69 2.69 -1.16
C PRO A 297 -16.88 2.41 -0.22
N PRO A 298 -16.97 1.21 0.39
CA PRO A 298 -17.98 0.91 1.41
C PRO A 298 -17.71 1.62 2.74
N ILE A 299 -18.76 2.18 3.32
CA ILE A 299 -18.78 2.83 4.64
C ILE A 299 -19.62 2.01 5.62
N VAL A 300 -19.10 1.82 6.83
CA VAL A 300 -19.82 1.31 7.99
C VAL A 300 -19.87 2.42 9.04
N ILE A 301 -21.08 2.81 9.46
CA ILE A 301 -21.26 3.82 10.50
C ILE A 301 -21.23 3.13 11.87
N VAL A 302 -20.44 3.66 12.79
CA VAL A 302 -20.37 3.16 14.17
C VAL A 302 -20.78 4.26 15.13
N GLY A 303 -22.02 4.19 15.59
CA GLY A 303 -22.58 5.04 16.64
C GLY A 303 -22.11 4.57 18.00
N THR A 304 -21.26 5.37 18.64
CA THR A 304 -20.70 5.11 19.97
C THR A 304 -21.46 5.87 21.06
N TRP A 305 -21.15 5.58 22.32
CA TRP A 305 -21.82 6.14 23.51
C TRP A 305 -23.31 5.75 23.60
N LYS A 306 -23.68 4.53 23.17
CA LYS A 306 -25.04 3.98 23.32
C LYS A 306 -25.51 4.02 24.78
N ASP A 307 -24.60 3.77 25.72
CA ASP A 307 -24.80 3.83 27.17
C ASP A 307 -25.13 5.24 27.72
N ALA A 308 -24.87 6.30 26.94
CA ALA A 308 -25.20 7.68 27.31
C ALA A 308 -26.54 8.16 26.75
N LEU A 309 -27.27 7.30 26.01
CA LEU A 309 -28.67 7.53 25.63
C LEU A 309 -29.64 7.15 26.77
N ILE A 310 -30.93 7.41 26.56
CA ILE A 310 -31.98 7.38 27.58
C ILE A 310 -32.08 6.00 28.28
N SER A 311 -32.45 6.00 29.57
CA SER A 311 -32.37 4.81 30.44
C SER A 311 -33.40 3.68 30.20
N ASP A 312 -34.27 3.77 29.19
CA ASP A 312 -35.27 2.73 28.88
C ASP A 312 -34.91 1.95 27.61
N VAL A 313 -34.79 0.63 27.75
CA VAL A 313 -34.25 -0.29 26.73
C VAL A 313 -35.06 -0.28 25.45
N GLN A 314 -36.38 -0.04 25.53
CA GLN A 314 -37.23 0.00 24.33
C GLN A 314 -37.09 1.28 23.52
N GLU A 315 -36.69 2.40 24.14
CA GLU A 315 -36.51 3.68 23.46
C GLU A 315 -35.07 3.89 22.95
N ILE A 316 -34.09 3.12 23.45
CA ILE A 316 -32.68 3.27 23.08
C ILE A 316 -32.44 3.01 21.59
N ASP A 317 -32.99 1.94 21.01
CA ASP A 317 -32.70 1.59 19.60
C ASP A 317 -33.38 2.58 18.62
N ASP A 318 -34.56 3.09 18.97
CA ASP A 318 -35.21 4.20 18.24
C ASP A 318 -34.37 5.49 18.34
N ALA A 319 -33.87 5.83 19.54
CA ALA A 319 -33.01 7.00 19.75
C ALA A 319 -31.65 6.88 19.03
N CYS A 320 -31.08 5.69 18.92
CA CYS A 320 -29.89 5.43 18.11
C CYS A 320 -30.17 5.71 16.63
N SER A 321 -31.29 5.20 16.13
CA SER A 321 -31.72 5.38 14.74
C SER A 321 -31.99 6.86 14.41
N GLU A 322 -32.71 7.56 15.29
CA GLU A 322 -32.96 9.01 15.16
C GLU A 322 -31.65 9.82 15.20
N SER A 323 -30.64 9.35 15.94
CA SER A 323 -29.32 9.98 16.01
C SER A 323 -28.56 9.87 14.69
N ILE A 324 -28.61 8.72 14.00
CA ILE A 324 -27.99 8.60 12.67
C ILE A 324 -28.75 9.40 11.62
N LEU A 325 -30.09 9.40 11.65
CA LEU A 325 -30.89 10.21 10.72
C LEU A 325 -30.53 11.70 10.79
N LYS A 326 -30.17 12.23 11.97
CA LYS A 326 -29.68 13.63 12.12
C LYS A 326 -28.26 13.86 11.58
N TYR A 327 -27.43 12.82 11.50
CA TYR A 327 -26.13 12.90 10.83
C TYR A 327 -26.26 12.78 9.31
N THR A 328 -27.27 12.08 8.80
CA THR A 328 -27.42 11.77 7.37
C THR A 328 -28.49 12.61 6.64
N GLU A 329 -29.28 13.44 7.35
CA GLU A 329 -30.41 14.20 6.79
C GLU A 329 -30.08 15.12 5.59
N ASN A 330 -28.83 15.59 5.47
CA ASN A 330 -28.39 16.51 4.42
C ASN A 330 -27.55 15.83 3.33
N MET A 331 -27.31 14.52 3.41
CA MET A 331 -26.53 13.76 2.45
C MET A 331 -27.28 13.56 1.13
N SER A 332 -26.55 13.50 0.02
CA SER A 332 -27.07 13.12 -1.29
C SER A 332 -27.36 11.61 -1.39
N GLU A 333 -28.21 11.22 -2.35
CA GLU A 333 -28.49 9.81 -2.63
C GLU A 333 -27.20 9.03 -2.94
N ASP A 334 -26.24 9.63 -3.66
CA ASP A 334 -24.96 8.98 -3.97
C ASP A 334 -24.06 8.78 -2.74
N GLU A 335 -24.04 9.71 -1.78
CA GLU A 335 -23.32 9.49 -0.54
C GLU A 335 -23.96 8.40 0.33
N LEU A 336 -25.29 8.36 0.39
CA LEU A 336 -26.02 7.31 1.10
C LEU A 336 -25.75 5.92 0.51
N ARG A 337 -25.56 5.84 -0.82
CA ARG A 337 -25.15 4.62 -1.54
C ARG A 337 -23.76 4.10 -1.13
N HIS A 338 -22.97 4.80 -0.32
CA HIS A 338 -21.75 4.25 0.28
C HIS A 338 -22.01 3.49 1.60
N ILE A 339 -23.10 3.77 2.31
CA ILE A 339 -23.38 3.17 3.62
C ILE A 339 -23.85 1.72 3.44
N ARG A 340 -23.14 0.78 4.06
CA ARG A 340 -23.44 -0.66 3.99
C ARG A 340 -24.12 -1.21 5.24
N GLN A 341 -23.79 -0.64 6.40
CA GLN A 341 -24.23 -1.14 7.70
C GLN A 341 -24.04 -0.07 8.78
N GLU A 342 -24.92 -0.09 9.77
CA GLU A 342 -24.85 0.73 10.98
C GLU A 342 -24.68 -0.19 12.20
N TYR A 343 -23.90 0.25 13.19
CA TYR A 343 -23.75 -0.40 14.49
C TYR A 343 -23.86 0.61 15.63
N PHE A 344 -24.61 0.25 16.67
CA PHE A 344 -24.77 1.05 17.88
C PHE A 344 -24.14 0.33 19.08
N ILE A 345 -23.09 0.92 19.63
CA ILE A 345 -22.23 0.26 20.63
C ILE A 345 -21.96 1.13 21.86
N SER A 346 -21.73 0.46 22.99
CA SER A 346 -20.94 1.03 24.07
C SER A 346 -19.53 0.42 24.05
N ASN A 347 -18.50 1.26 24.06
CA ASN A 347 -17.11 0.80 24.11
C ASN A 347 -16.73 0.21 25.49
N THR A 348 -17.63 0.29 26.48
CA THR A 348 -17.50 -0.31 27.82
C THR A 348 -18.41 -1.53 28.01
N GLU A 349 -19.07 -2.01 26.96
CA GLU A 349 -19.89 -3.22 27.01
C GLU A 349 -19.01 -4.48 27.14
N ASP A 350 -19.33 -5.32 28.13
CA ASP A 350 -18.59 -6.55 28.41
C ASP A 350 -18.76 -7.60 27.30
N ASP A 351 -19.95 -7.66 26.67
CA ASP A 351 -20.24 -8.62 25.60
C ASP A 351 -19.42 -8.31 24.33
N PRO A 352 -18.54 -9.23 23.88
CA PRO A 352 -17.79 -9.04 22.65
C PRO A 352 -18.63 -9.26 21.37
N SER A 353 -19.89 -9.74 21.47
CA SER A 353 -20.67 -10.21 20.32
C SER A 353 -20.84 -9.18 19.21
N VAL A 354 -21.07 -7.90 19.54
CA VAL A 354 -21.21 -6.82 18.54
C VAL A 354 -19.88 -6.51 17.85
N PHE A 355 -18.75 -6.61 18.56
CA PHE A 355 -17.42 -6.42 17.98
C PHE A 355 -17.06 -7.57 17.04
N GLN A 356 -17.42 -8.81 17.38
CA GLN A 356 -17.32 -9.94 16.46
C GLN A 356 -18.16 -9.72 15.20
N GLN A 357 -19.42 -9.27 15.32
CA GLN A 357 -20.28 -8.96 14.16
C GLN A 357 -19.68 -7.88 13.26
N ILE A 358 -19.03 -6.85 13.84
CA ILE A 358 -18.31 -5.82 13.07
C ILE A 358 -17.13 -6.44 12.30
N ARG A 359 -16.33 -7.31 12.93
CA ARG A 359 -15.21 -8.01 12.27
C ARG A 359 -15.68 -8.91 11.14
N GLU A 360 -16.72 -9.72 11.38
CA GLU A 360 -17.34 -10.56 10.35
C GLU A 360 -17.86 -9.73 9.18
N ASN A 361 -18.49 -8.57 9.43
CA ASN A 361 -18.94 -7.68 8.37
C ASN A 361 -17.78 -7.04 7.59
N ILE A 362 -16.68 -6.64 8.25
CA ILE A 362 -15.47 -6.16 7.57
C ILE A 362 -14.93 -7.24 6.62
N LEU A 363 -14.88 -8.50 7.05
CA LEU A 363 -14.49 -9.64 6.19
C LEU A 363 -15.52 -9.89 5.07
N ASN A 364 -16.82 -9.71 5.31
CA ASN A 364 -17.87 -9.84 4.30
C ASN A 364 -17.78 -8.76 3.22
N LEU A 365 -17.48 -7.52 3.62
CA LEU A 365 -17.27 -6.40 2.70
C LEU A 365 -15.99 -6.58 1.91
N ALA A 366 -14.87 -6.94 2.57
CA ALA A 366 -13.60 -7.20 1.90
C ALA A 366 -13.74 -8.26 0.80
N ARG A 367 -14.45 -9.37 1.07
CA ARG A 367 -14.71 -10.43 0.07
C ARG A 367 -15.53 -10.00 -1.14
N LYS A 368 -16.25 -8.87 -1.06
CA LYS A 368 -17.00 -8.27 -2.19
C LYS A 368 -16.18 -7.21 -2.94
N MET A 369 -15.11 -6.68 -2.36
CA MET A 369 -14.29 -5.64 -2.99
C MET A 369 -13.59 -6.16 -4.24
N LYS A 370 -13.49 -5.31 -5.27
CA LYS A 370 -12.88 -5.64 -6.57
C LYS A 370 -11.40 -6.03 -6.49
N THR A 371 -10.70 -5.69 -5.41
CA THR A 371 -9.29 -6.00 -5.15
C THR A 371 -9.06 -7.38 -4.50
N TRP A 372 -10.12 -8.00 -3.94
CA TRP A 372 -9.98 -9.23 -3.17
C TRP A 372 -9.69 -10.47 -4.02
N ASN A 373 -8.72 -11.28 -3.57
CA ASN A 373 -8.34 -12.56 -4.18
C ASN A 373 -7.99 -12.41 -5.68
N LYS A 374 -7.38 -11.27 -6.05
CA LYS A 374 -6.81 -11.02 -7.38
C LYS A 374 -5.39 -11.56 -7.48
N ASP A 375 -5.02 -11.94 -8.69
CA ASP A 375 -3.66 -12.38 -9.02
C ASP A 375 -2.72 -11.20 -8.95
N TYR A 376 -1.68 -11.33 -8.13
CA TYR A 376 -0.70 -10.30 -7.84
C TYR A 376 0.68 -10.73 -8.34
N PRO A 377 1.43 -9.91 -9.13
CA PRO A 377 2.65 -10.38 -9.78
C PRO A 377 3.75 -10.81 -8.82
N LEU A 378 4.36 -11.99 -9.07
CA LEU A 378 5.47 -12.52 -8.28
C LEU A 378 6.66 -11.54 -8.21
N LYS A 379 6.98 -10.84 -9.31
CA LYS A 379 8.03 -9.80 -9.32
C LYS A 379 7.76 -8.67 -8.33
N PHE A 380 6.50 -8.30 -8.14
CA PHE A 380 6.13 -7.23 -7.21
C PHE A 380 6.41 -7.68 -5.77
N ILE A 381 5.97 -8.88 -5.39
CA ILE A 381 6.19 -9.41 -4.04
C ILE A 381 7.69 -9.54 -3.73
N GLN A 382 8.49 -10.01 -4.70
CA GLN A 382 9.95 -10.09 -4.55
C GLN A 382 10.60 -8.72 -4.28
N LEU A 383 10.11 -7.64 -4.89
CA LEU A 383 10.60 -6.29 -4.65
C LEU A 383 10.03 -5.69 -3.36
N GLU A 384 8.73 -5.82 -3.09
CA GLU A 384 8.05 -5.35 -1.86
C GLU A 384 8.84 -5.76 -0.61
N THR A 385 9.31 -6.99 -0.55
CA THR A 385 10.02 -7.55 0.61
C THR A 385 11.43 -7.01 0.79
N ARG A 386 12.16 -6.84 -0.32
CA ARG A 386 13.46 -6.14 -0.28
C ARG A 386 13.28 -4.69 0.15
N LEU A 387 12.14 -4.07 -0.21
CA LEU A 387 11.77 -2.74 0.27
C LEU A 387 11.32 -2.73 1.73
N GLN A 388 10.68 -3.77 2.28
CA GLN A 388 10.37 -3.85 3.72
C GLN A 388 11.64 -3.91 4.57
N GLU A 389 12.64 -4.70 4.17
CA GLU A 389 13.94 -4.67 4.86
C GLU A 389 14.64 -3.32 4.69
N LYS A 390 14.61 -2.73 3.48
CA LYS A 390 15.21 -1.41 3.25
C LYS A 390 14.53 -0.30 4.05
N LYS A 391 13.21 -0.38 4.22
CA LYS A 391 12.37 0.53 5.01
C LYS A 391 12.81 0.62 6.47
N LYS A 392 13.30 -0.49 7.06
CA LYS A 392 13.87 -0.52 8.41
C LYS A 392 15.14 0.33 8.54
N GLU A 393 15.89 0.51 7.45
CA GLU A 393 17.09 1.36 7.39
C GLU A 393 16.77 2.81 6.98
N LEU A 394 15.99 2.98 5.90
CA LEU A 394 15.69 4.28 5.27
C LEU A 394 14.21 4.35 4.83
N PRO A 395 13.43 5.32 5.34
CA PRO A 395 12.01 5.47 4.99
C PRO A 395 11.77 6.14 3.62
N ILE A 396 12.81 6.74 3.03
CA ILE A 396 12.82 7.33 1.69
C ILE A 396 14.05 6.82 0.95
N ILE A 397 13.88 6.46 -0.31
CA ILE A 397 14.96 6.11 -1.24
C ILE A 397 14.81 6.85 -2.58
N SER A 398 15.89 6.90 -3.34
CA SER A 398 15.94 7.43 -4.70
C SER A 398 15.58 6.38 -5.76
N PHE A 399 15.25 6.83 -6.98
CA PHE A 399 14.99 5.93 -8.12
C PHE A 399 16.18 4.99 -8.42
N GLN A 400 17.42 5.48 -8.28
CA GLN A 400 18.63 4.66 -8.48
C GLN A 400 18.76 3.56 -7.41
N GLU A 401 18.40 3.86 -6.16
CA GLU A 401 18.45 2.86 -5.08
C GLU A 401 17.41 1.76 -5.29
N ILE A 402 16.17 2.09 -5.68
CA ILE A 402 15.19 1.05 -6.00
C ILE A 402 15.57 0.26 -7.25
N GLN A 403 16.16 0.88 -8.29
CA GLN A 403 16.70 0.15 -9.45
C GLN A 403 17.76 -0.87 -9.05
N ASN A 404 18.68 -0.50 -8.16
CA ASN A 404 19.70 -1.42 -7.64
C ASN A 404 19.04 -2.58 -6.86
N ILE A 405 18.10 -2.28 -5.96
CA ILE A 405 17.39 -3.29 -5.16
C ILE A 405 16.57 -4.24 -6.05
N ALA A 406 15.90 -3.71 -7.08
CA ALA A 406 15.13 -4.49 -8.06
C ALA A 406 16.04 -5.38 -8.92
N SER A 407 17.22 -4.90 -9.31
CA SER A 407 18.23 -5.66 -10.06
C SER A 407 18.75 -6.86 -9.27
N ASP A 408 18.81 -6.75 -7.93
CA ASP A 408 19.24 -7.83 -7.02
C ASP A 408 18.13 -8.84 -6.67
N THR A 409 16.92 -8.72 -7.25
CA THR A 409 15.84 -9.71 -7.06
C THR A 409 16.01 -10.92 -7.98
N PRO A 410 15.47 -12.12 -7.64
CA PRO A 410 15.54 -13.29 -8.52
C PRO A 410 14.89 -13.09 -9.90
N LYS A 411 13.88 -12.21 -10.00
CA LYS A 411 13.27 -11.80 -11.27
C LYS A 411 13.22 -10.27 -11.35
N PRO A 412 14.29 -9.61 -11.83
CA PRO A 412 14.33 -8.16 -11.89
C PRO A 412 13.21 -7.57 -12.75
N LEU A 413 12.70 -6.43 -12.28
CA LEU A 413 11.84 -5.53 -13.05
C LEU A 413 12.74 -4.69 -13.96
N ASN A 414 12.37 -4.52 -15.23
CA ASN A 414 13.02 -3.52 -16.08
C ASN A 414 12.52 -2.10 -15.73
N ASP A 415 13.15 -1.06 -16.27
CA ASP A 415 12.82 0.35 -15.95
C ASP A 415 11.35 0.74 -16.21
N GLU A 416 10.68 0.11 -17.19
CA GLU A 416 9.26 0.34 -17.47
C GLU A 416 8.38 -0.37 -16.44
N GLU A 417 8.63 -1.67 -16.21
CA GLU A 417 7.97 -2.48 -15.19
C GLU A 417 8.14 -1.89 -13.77
N LEU A 418 9.29 -1.26 -13.49
CA LEU A 418 9.60 -0.64 -12.21
C LEU A 418 8.89 0.71 -12.01
N ARG A 419 8.71 1.50 -13.07
CA ARG A 419 7.88 2.72 -13.01
C ARG A 419 6.42 2.36 -12.79
N PHE A 420 5.93 1.36 -13.50
CA PHE A 420 4.58 0.82 -13.29
C PHE A 420 4.40 0.24 -11.89
N PHE A 421 5.39 -0.48 -11.34
CA PHE A 421 5.42 -0.88 -9.92
C PHE A 421 5.21 0.33 -9.00
N LEU A 422 5.99 1.41 -9.17
CA LEU A 422 5.90 2.60 -8.30
C LEU A 422 4.54 3.30 -8.39
N GLU A 423 3.98 3.41 -9.59
CA GLU A 423 2.66 4.02 -9.81
C GLU A 423 1.53 3.17 -9.20
N PHE A 424 1.55 1.86 -9.44
CA PHE A 424 0.58 0.94 -8.84
C PHE A 424 0.68 0.89 -7.31
N HIS A 425 1.88 0.85 -6.74
CA HIS A 425 2.06 0.84 -5.29
C HIS A 425 1.74 2.19 -4.64
N HIS A 426 1.75 3.28 -5.41
CA HIS A 426 1.19 4.57 -5.00
C HIS A 426 -0.34 4.54 -4.98
N GLU A 427 -1.01 3.97 -5.99
CA GLU A 427 -2.48 3.87 -6.01
C GLU A 427 -3.03 3.09 -4.81
N ILE A 428 -2.49 1.91 -4.52
CA ILE A 428 -2.86 1.12 -3.33
C ILE A 428 -2.34 1.71 -2.00
N ARG A 429 -1.63 2.86 -2.05
CA ARG A 429 -0.98 3.55 -0.91
C ARG A 429 -0.03 2.66 -0.08
N ALA A 430 0.60 1.66 -0.70
CA ALA A 430 1.67 0.87 -0.09
C ALA A 430 2.98 1.67 0.03
N LEU A 431 3.21 2.61 -0.88
CA LEU A 431 4.26 3.62 -0.83
C LEU A 431 3.73 4.98 -1.34
N VAL A 432 4.54 6.03 -1.28
CA VAL A 432 4.22 7.31 -1.95
C VAL A 432 5.29 7.65 -2.98
N TYR A 433 4.84 7.87 -4.22
CA TYR A 433 5.66 8.22 -5.37
C TYR A 433 4.89 9.24 -6.22
N PHE A 434 5.59 10.27 -6.71
CA PHE A 434 5.03 11.28 -7.60
C PHE A 434 5.88 11.38 -8.87
N LYS A 435 5.24 11.35 -10.04
CA LYS A 435 5.95 11.41 -11.34
C LYS A 435 6.78 12.68 -11.51
N ASP A 436 6.33 13.79 -10.91
CA ASP A 436 7.01 15.10 -10.93
C ASP A 436 8.16 15.22 -9.91
N LEU A 437 8.25 14.28 -8.96
CA LEU A 437 9.29 14.21 -7.91
C LEU A 437 9.91 12.80 -7.86
N PRO A 438 10.38 12.23 -8.99
CA PRO A 438 10.76 10.81 -9.08
C PRO A 438 12.03 10.47 -8.30
N SER A 439 12.77 11.48 -7.83
CA SER A 439 13.92 11.33 -6.94
C SER A 439 13.55 10.92 -5.51
N TYR A 440 12.27 10.96 -5.13
CA TYR A 440 11.79 10.68 -3.79
C TYR A 440 10.70 9.60 -3.80
N ILE A 441 11.06 8.40 -3.35
CA ILE A 441 10.14 7.28 -3.16
C ILE A 441 10.04 7.04 -1.65
N ILE A 442 8.87 7.29 -1.08
CA ILE A 442 8.62 7.15 0.35
C ILE A 442 8.10 5.75 0.62
N LEU A 443 8.95 4.89 1.18
CA LEU A 443 8.62 3.49 1.52
C LEU A 443 7.79 3.37 2.80
N ASP A 444 7.83 4.39 3.66
CA ASP A 444 7.09 4.37 4.92
C ASP A 444 6.03 5.46 5.01
N THR A 445 4.77 5.04 4.86
CA THR A 445 3.58 5.88 5.07
C THR A 445 3.42 6.32 6.53
N GLN A 446 3.85 5.51 7.51
CA GLN A 446 3.83 5.89 8.93
C GLN A 446 4.84 7.01 9.19
N TRP A 447 6.04 6.92 8.62
CA TRP A 447 7.05 7.98 8.67
C TRP A 447 6.55 9.31 8.06
N LEU A 448 5.82 9.25 6.93
CA LEU A 448 5.26 10.45 6.30
C LEU A 448 4.16 11.08 7.16
N SER A 449 3.26 10.27 7.71
CA SER A 449 2.27 10.70 8.72
C SER A 449 2.95 11.39 9.91
N ASP A 450 4.01 10.76 10.46
CA ASP A 450 4.82 11.30 11.54
C ASP A 450 5.46 12.65 11.18
N ALA A 451 5.99 12.80 9.96
CA ALA A 451 6.57 14.04 9.46
C ALA A 451 5.51 15.16 9.35
N PHE A 452 4.36 14.89 8.74
CA PHE A 452 3.23 15.82 8.70
C PHE A 452 2.77 16.21 10.11
N ARG A 453 2.61 15.23 11.00
CA ARG A 453 2.21 15.47 12.40
C ARG A 453 3.13 16.47 13.07
N TYR A 454 4.45 16.34 12.93
CA TYR A 454 5.38 17.26 13.59
C TYR A 454 5.46 18.65 12.94
N ILE A 455 5.15 18.77 11.65
CA ILE A 455 4.99 20.07 10.96
C ILE A 455 3.71 20.77 11.44
N VAL A 456 2.57 20.08 11.42
CA VAL A 456 1.27 20.60 11.87
C VAL A 456 1.33 20.98 13.35
N THR A 457 1.81 20.07 14.20
CA THR A 457 1.95 20.32 15.64
C THR A 457 3.18 21.15 16.02
N ALA A 458 3.89 21.74 15.06
CA ALA A 458 5.07 22.57 15.30
C ALA A 458 4.83 23.64 16.37
N LYS A 459 3.59 24.14 16.49
CA LYS A 459 3.20 25.10 17.51
C LYS A 459 3.52 24.63 18.95
N LYS A 460 3.48 23.33 19.23
CA LYS A 460 3.78 22.72 20.54
C LYS A 460 5.29 22.75 20.88
N PHE A 461 6.16 23.20 19.95
CA PHE A 461 7.62 23.10 20.05
C PHE A 461 8.37 24.44 20.26
N ARG A 462 7.66 25.56 20.51
CA ARG A 462 8.25 26.93 20.59
C ARG A 462 9.46 27.08 21.51
N ALA A 463 9.44 26.41 22.66
CA ALA A 463 10.41 26.60 23.74
C ALA A 463 11.79 25.96 23.47
N ILE A 464 12.01 25.38 22.28
CA ILE A 464 13.04 24.36 22.07
C ILE A 464 14.31 24.89 21.38
N SER A 465 14.21 25.95 20.57
CA SER A 465 15.36 26.50 19.83
C SER A 465 15.60 27.97 20.15
N ILE A 466 16.63 28.24 20.97
CA ILE A 466 17.09 29.61 21.26
C ILE A 466 17.74 30.23 20.01
N LYS A 467 18.44 29.43 19.19
CA LYS A 467 19.18 29.89 18.00
C LYS A 467 18.25 30.42 16.90
N ASN A 468 17.18 29.68 16.60
CA ASN A 468 16.25 30.03 15.51
C ASN A 468 15.02 30.81 15.99
N ARG A 469 15.01 31.37 17.21
CA ARG A 469 13.83 31.97 17.86
C ARG A 469 13.03 32.92 16.97
N LYS A 470 13.68 33.81 16.22
CA LYS A 470 13.00 34.73 15.28
C LYS A 470 12.24 34.01 14.15
N LYS A 471 12.83 32.94 13.60
CA LYS A 471 12.23 32.12 12.53
C LYS A 471 11.05 31.29 13.06
N TRP A 472 11.20 30.76 14.28
CA TRP A 472 10.08 30.18 15.01
C TRP A 472 8.95 31.20 15.21
N ASP A 473 9.26 32.41 15.70
CA ASP A 473 8.25 33.48 15.88
C ASP A 473 7.56 33.89 14.55
N GLU A 474 8.24 33.84 13.41
CA GLU A 474 7.62 33.99 12.07
C GLU A 474 6.65 32.85 11.71
N LEU A 475 6.96 31.60 12.06
CA LEU A 475 6.04 30.47 11.91
C LEU A 475 4.77 30.67 12.77
N TYR A 476 4.91 31.10 14.03
CA TYR A 476 3.77 31.37 14.92
C TYR A 476 2.89 32.53 14.46
N SER A 477 3.51 33.64 14.06
CA SER A 477 2.79 34.89 13.80
C SER A 477 2.30 35.05 12.37
N ARG A 478 2.88 34.31 11.41
CA ARG A 478 2.62 34.46 9.96
C ARG A 478 2.47 33.14 9.20
N GLY A 479 2.57 31.98 9.87
CA GLY A 479 2.55 30.67 9.21
C GLY A 479 3.78 30.35 8.36
N LYS A 480 4.85 31.16 8.44
CA LYS A 480 6.01 31.02 7.56
C LYS A 480 7.01 30.00 8.11
N LEU A 481 7.02 28.82 7.51
CA LEU A 481 7.98 27.75 7.81
C LEU A 481 9.34 28.04 7.12
N HIS A 482 10.41 28.13 7.90
CA HIS A 482 11.79 28.22 7.40
C HIS A 482 12.46 26.84 7.47
N SER A 483 13.42 26.57 6.58
CA SER A 483 14.15 25.29 6.53
C SER A 483 14.84 24.96 7.86
N GLU A 484 15.41 25.93 8.57
CA GLU A 484 16.08 25.67 9.85
C GLU A 484 15.11 25.39 11.00
N VAL A 485 13.84 25.83 10.86
CA VAL A 485 12.76 25.45 11.79
C VAL A 485 12.33 24.01 11.52
N LEU A 486 12.22 23.60 10.25
CA LEU A 486 11.97 22.21 9.86
C LEU A 486 13.09 21.28 10.35
N GLU A 487 14.35 21.69 10.20
CA GLU A 487 15.50 20.97 10.76
C GLU A 487 15.42 20.83 12.29
N ASP A 488 15.08 21.90 13.02
CA ASP A 488 14.93 21.86 14.48
C ASP A 488 13.84 20.86 14.91
N ILE A 489 12.70 20.83 14.21
CA ILE A 489 11.58 19.91 14.44
C ILE A 489 12.03 18.46 14.26
N PHE A 490 12.58 18.12 13.09
CA PHE A 490 12.92 16.75 12.72
C PHE A 490 14.13 16.21 13.51
N LYS A 491 15.15 17.03 13.78
CA LYS A 491 16.32 16.64 14.61
C LYS A 491 15.89 16.21 16.01
N LYS A 492 15.00 16.97 16.67
CA LYS A 492 14.57 16.64 18.03
C LYS A 492 13.74 15.35 18.09
N LYS A 493 12.96 15.07 17.05
CA LYS A 493 12.08 13.90 16.99
C LYS A 493 12.72 12.66 16.36
N ARG A 494 14.02 12.70 16.06
CA ARG A 494 14.78 11.61 15.42
C ARG A 494 14.13 11.12 14.12
N ILE A 495 13.51 12.03 13.36
CA ILE A 495 13.14 11.75 11.98
C ILE A 495 14.44 11.63 11.18
N THR A 496 14.79 10.38 10.84
CA THR A 496 16.14 9.98 10.43
C THR A 496 16.56 10.38 9.02
N CYS A 497 15.68 10.98 8.22
CA CYS A 497 16.03 11.47 6.88
C CYS A 497 17.16 12.52 6.91
N LEU A 498 17.28 13.31 7.98
CA LEU A 498 18.14 14.50 8.00
C LEU A 498 19.66 14.26 8.08
N GLN A 499 20.14 13.02 8.25
CA GLN A 499 21.59 12.76 8.28
C GLN A 499 22.21 12.56 6.89
N HIS A 500 21.43 12.11 5.90
CA HIS A 500 21.88 11.92 4.52
C HIS A 500 21.45 13.05 3.57
N THR A 501 20.52 13.92 3.97
CA THR A 501 20.00 15.04 3.15
C THR A 501 20.86 16.30 3.15
N ARG A 502 22.12 16.27 3.60
CA ARG A 502 23.06 17.40 3.45
C ARG A 502 23.38 17.79 1.99
N THR A 503 22.87 17.03 1.03
CA THR A 503 22.97 17.27 -0.42
C THR A 503 21.60 17.51 -1.07
N ILE A 504 20.52 17.63 -0.28
CA ILE A 504 19.13 17.42 -0.76
C ILE A 504 18.19 18.62 -0.45
N PHE A 505 18.58 19.56 0.41
CA PHE A 505 17.87 20.83 0.65
C PHE A 505 18.83 22.03 0.57
#